data_AF-A0A821EU50-F1
#
_entry.id   AF-A0A821EU50-F1
#
_cell.length_a   1.000
_cell.length_b   1.000
_cell.length_c   1.000
_cell.angle_alpha   90.00
_cell.angle_beta   90.00
_cell.angle_gamma   90.00
#
_symmetry.space_group_name_H-M   'P 1'
#
loop_
_entity.id
_entity.type
_entity.pdbx_description
1 polymer ?
#
loop_
_entity_poly.entity_id
_entity_poly.type
_entity_poly.pdbx_seq_one_letter_code
_entity_poly.pdbx_strand_id
1 'polypeptide(L)'
;STFDDWRPQLGLLLQSIPFPDEALTHDHFIEIFKNVVKNLVDDPRCEVHQTVLGIREGKEGWLEMFCLGSVACDDDGEMFSLILSKLISCCCRKKRFLLSINKLLPALMLLALRENQSSLEALCAMLDLDAVENRDNKLQLISTLQSTPIGLKLYAKVCDRQIALRELQQKGGPKKLTLPSRSTDNDLAKLLSSGSFGNLECLSLAFTNVTSACAEQLIKLPALRYLNLWSTQFGDAGLELISEHLNRLQVLNLCETQVTDKGLTYLS
;
A
#
# COMPACT_ATOMS: atom_id res chain seq x y z
N SER A 1 9.92 7.32 -25.69
CA SER A 1 9.85 7.80 -27.09
C SER A 1 8.87 8.97 -27.17
N THR A 2 8.75 9.63 -28.33
CA THR A 2 7.96 10.86 -28.56
C THR A 2 6.45 10.77 -28.27
N PHE A 3 5.95 9.63 -27.77
CA PHE A 3 4.54 9.39 -27.44
C PHE A 3 4.32 8.82 -26.03
N ASP A 4 5.37 8.77 -25.18
CA ASP A 4 5.24 8.22 -23.82
C ASP A 4 4.21 8.99 -22.99
N ASP A 5 4.08 10.30 -23.23
CA ASP A 5 3.15 11.18 -22.51
C ASP A 5 1.68 10.85 -22.75
N TRP A 6 1.32 10.15 -23.84
CA TRP A 6 -0.07 9.82 -24.17
C TRP A 6 -0.57 8.53 -23.54
N ARG A 7 0.34 7.69 -23.04
CA ARG A 7 -0.04 6.36 -22.52
C ARG A 7 -1.00 6.42 -21.34
N PRO A 8 -0.93 7.39 -20.39
CA PRO A 8 -1.95 7.54 -19.36
C PRO A 8 -3.34 7.82 -19.94
N GLN A 9 -3.46 8.75 -20.89
CA GLN A 9 -4.73 9.13 -21.50
C GLN A 9 -5.29 8.01 -22.40
N LEU A 10 -4.42 7.38 -23.19
CA LEU A 10 -4.79 6.25 -24.03
C LEU A 10 -5.20 5.04 -23.17
N GLY A 11 -4.46 4.76 -22.10
CA GLY A 11 -4.79 3.71 -21.15
C GLY A 11 -6.17 3.93 -20.51
N LEU A 12 -6.50 5.16 -20.14
CA LEU A 12 -7.84 5.53 -19.64
C LEU A 12 -8.94 5.35 -20.68
N LEU A 13 -8.67 5.65 -21.95
CA LEU A 13 -9.62 5.43 -23.04
C LEU A 13 -9.82 3.94 -23.35
N LEU A 14 -8.76 3.15 -23.22
CA LEU A 14 -8.80 1.71 -23.48
C LEU A 14 -9.42 0.95 -22.31
N GLN A 15 -9.35 1.43 -21.06
CA GLN A 15 -9.99 0.77 -19.92
C GLN A 15 -11.45 0.41 -20.18
N SER A 16 -11.83 -0.81 -19.82
CA SER A 16 -13.21 -1.31 -19.80
C SER A 16 -13.93 -1.36 -21.14
N ILE A 17 -13.22 -1.41 -22.27
CA ILE A 17 -13.85 -1.72 -23.55
C ILE A 17 -14.36 -3.17 -23.49
N PRO A 18 -15.68 -3.43 -23.45
CA PRO A 18 -16.18 -4.79 -23.49
C PRO A 18 -16.06 -5.26 -24.94
N PHE A 19 -15.03 -6.05 -25.23
CA PHE A 19 -14.96 -6.74 -26.51
C PHE A 19 -16.00 -7.88 -26.52
N PRO A 20 -16.66 -8.12 -27.66
CA PRO A 20 -17.51 -9.31 -27.81
C PRO A 20 -16.71 -10.59 -27.59
N ASP A 21 -17.35 -11.63 -27.07
CA ASP A 21 -16.70 -12.92 -26.83
C ASP A 21 -16.09 -13.51 -28.12
N GLU A 22 -16.69 -13.23 -29.29
CA GLU A 22 -16.15 -13.65 -30.59
C GLU A 22 -14.80 -12.98 -30.92
N ALA A 23 -14.60 -11.74 -30.46
CA ALA A 23 -13.31 -11.07 -30.62
C ALA A 23 -12.28 -11.63 -29.64
N LEU A 24 -12.69 -11.88 -28.39
CA LEU A 24 -11.81 -12.39 -27.34
C LEU A 24 -11.34 -13.83 -27.60
N THR A 25 -12.12 -14.61 -28.35
CA THR A 25 -11.77 -15.97 -28.78
C THR A 25 -10.97 -16.02 -30.08
N HIS A 26 -10.74 -14.87 -30.74
CA HIS A 26 -10.01 -14.82 -32.01
C HIS A 26 -8.50 -14.65 -31.77
N ASP A 27 -7.71 -15.67 -32.08
CA ASP A 27 -6.26 -15.74 -31.84
C ASP A 27 -5.48 -14.47 -32.25
N HIS A 28 -5.68 -14.01 -33.48
CA HIS A 28 -4.98 -12.81 -33.97
C HIS A 28 -5.34 -11.54 -33.20
N PHE A 29 -6.60 -11.40 -32.80
CA PHE A 29 -7.04 -10.24 -32.04
C PHE A 29 -6.44 -10.26 -30.64
N ILE A 30 -6.48 -11.42 -29.96
CA ILE A 30 -6.00 -11.50 -28.59
C ILE A 30 -4.48 -11.35 -28.51
N GLU A 31 -3.72 -11.86 -29.48
CA GLU A 31 -2.28 -11.66 -29.57
C GLU A 31 -1.90 -10.17 -29.69
N ILE A 32 -2.57 -9.43 -30.58
CA ILE A 32 -2.36 -7.98 -30.72
C ILE A 32 -2.75 -7.26 -29.44
N PHE A 33 -3.89 -7.63 -28.85
CA PHE A 33 -4.40 -6.97 -27.66
C PHE A 33 -3.50 -7.21 -26.43
N LYS A 34 -2.97 -8.42 -26.25
CA LYS A 34 -1.97 -8.73 -25.21
C LYS A 34 -0.76 -7.82 -25.30
N ASN A 35 -0.27 -7.53 -26.51
CA ASN A 35 0.86 -6.61 -26.69
C ASN A 35 0.51 -5.18 -26.23
N VAL A 36 -0.73 -4.72 -26.48
CA VAL A 36 -1.20 -3.42 -25.96
C VAL A 36 -1.21 -3.42 -24.43
N VAL A 37 -1.77 -4.45 -23.81
CA VAL A 37 -1.84 -4.55 -22.34
C VAL A 37 -0.44 -4.69 -21.72
N LYS A 38 0.45 -5.47 -22.33
CA LYS A 38 1.84 -5.60 -21.92
C LYS A 38 2.56 -4.25 -21.93
N ASN A 39 2.38 -3.44 -22.96
CA ASN A 39 2.96 -2.09 -23.02
C ASN A 39 2.45 -1.16 -21.90
N LEU A 40 1.20 -1.32 -21.45
CA LEU A 40 0.67 -0.59 -20.29
C LEU A 40 1.29 -1.07 -18.98
N VAL A 41 1.51 -2.37 -18.83
CA VAL A 41 2.12 -2.99 -17.65
C VAL A 41 3.62 -2.70 -17.54
N ASP A 42 4.33 -2.64 -18.66
CA ASP A 42 5.77 -2.38 -18.69
C ASP A 42 6.12 -0.90 -18.49
N ASP A 43 5.13 0.00 -18.45
CA ASP A 43 5.34 1.42 -18.19
C ASP A 43 6.03 1.66 -16.82
N PRO A 44 6.89 2.68 -16.69
CA PRO A 44 7.48 3.02 -15.40
C PRO A 44 6.50 3.73 -14.45
N ARG A 45 5.41 4.32 -14.96
CA ARG A 45 4.51 5.18 -14.17
C ARG A 45 3.36 4.38 -13.58
N CYS A 46 3.20 4.51 -12.27
CA CYS A 46 2.12 3.84 -11.53
C CYS A 46 0.69 4.26 -11.93
N GLU A 47 0.50 5.46 -12.47
CA GLU A 47 -0.81 5.90 -13.00
C GLU A 47 -1.25 5.07 -14.23
N VAL A 48 -0.30 4.63 -15.04
CA VAL A 48 -0.55 3.78 -16.21
C VAL A 48 -0.94 2.37 -15.80
N HIS A 49 -0.41 1.85 -14.68
CA HIS A 49 -0.83 0.52 -14.20
C HIS A 49 -2.27 0.47 -13.70
N GLN A 50 -2.80 1.57 -13.15
CA GLN A 50 -4.23 1.64 -12.77
C GLN A 50 -5.13 1.42 -14.00
N THR A 51 -4.59 1.80 -15.16
CA THR A 51 -4.78 1.25 -16.51
C THR A 51 -5.52 -0.06 -16.71
N VAL A 52 -5.10 -1.06 -15.95
CA VAL A 52 -5.47 -2.46 -16.20
C VAL A 52 -6.56 -2.94 -15.24
N LEU A 53 -6.93 -2.11 -14.27
CA LEU A 53 -8.01 -2.35 -13.32
C LEU A 53 -9.33 -1.80 -13.86
N GLY A 54 -10.45 -2.28 -13.29
CA GLY A 54 -11.77 -1.76 -13.62
C GLY A 54 -11.95 -0.28 -13.23
N ILE A 55 -12.68 0.47 -14.07
CA ILE A 55 -12.95 1.91 -13.86
C ILE A 55 -13.75 2.17 -12.57
N ARG A 56 -14.68 1.27 -12.25
CA ARG A 56 -15.58 1.37 -11.11
C ARG A 56 -15.55 0.10 -10.30
N GLU A 57 -15.83 0.24 -9.00
CA GLU A 57 -15.99 -0.89 -8.11
C GLU A 57 -17.05 -1.86 -8.66
N GLY A 58 -16.68 -3.14 -8.75
CA GLY A 58 -17.54 -4.20 -9.32
C GLY A 58 -17.49 -4.35 -10.84
N LYS A 59 -16.79 -3.49 -11.59
CA LYS A 59 -16.53 -3.71 -13.02
C LYS A 59 -15.21 -4.44 -13.24
N GLU A 60 -15.22 -5.39 -14.15
CA GLU A 60 -14.04 -6.17 -14.53
C GLU A 60 -13.11 -5.30 -15.39
N GLY A 61 -11.82 -5.37 -15.09
CA GLY A 61 -10.76 -4.78 -15.89
C GLY A 61 -10.02 -5.84 -16.70
N TRP A 62 -8.87 -5.43 -17.23
CA TRP A 62 -7.98 -6.31 -17.99
C TRP A 62 -7.35 -7.41 -17.13
N LEU A 63 -7.14 -7.14 -15.83
CA LEU A 63 -6.70 -8.17 -14.90
C LEU A 63 -7.69 -9.35 -14.84
N GLU A 64 -8.98 -9.09 -14.61
CA GLU A 64 -10.00 -10.16 -14.58
C GLU A 64 -10.15 -10.85 -15.93
N MET A 65 -10.04 -10.10 -17.02
CA MET A 65 -10.20 -10.62 -18.37
C MET A 65 -9.13 -11.68 -18.73
N PHE A 66 -7.89 -11.55 -18.23
CA PHE A 66 -6.83 -12.56 -18.44
C PHE A 66 -6.77 -13.60 -17.31
N CYS A 67 -7.66 -13.55 -16.33
CA CYS A 67 -7.69 -14.52 -15.25
C CYS A 67 -8.09 -15.91 -15.76
N LEU A 68 -7.59 -16.97 -15.10
CA LEU A 68 -7.94 -18.35 -15.43
C LEU A 68 -9.45 -18.57 -15.50
N GLY A 69 -9.89 -19.23 -16.58
CA GLY A 69 -11.31 -19.54 -16.83
C GLY A 69 -12.07 -18.41 -17.53
N SER A 70 -11.44 -17.26 -17.76
CA SER A 70 -11.97 -16.20 -18.63
C SER A 70 -11.83 -16.56 -20.10
N VAL A 71 -12.74 -16.03 -20.93
CA VAL A 71 -12.80 -16.24 -22.39
C VAL A 71 -11.51 -15.81 -23.09
N ALA A 72 -10.84 -14.78 -22.57
CA ALA A 72 -9.62 -14.21 -23.17
C ALA A 72 -8.31 -14.84 -22.63
N CYS A 73 -8.40 -15.86 -21.75
CA CYS A 73 -7.24 -16.51 -21.16
C CYS A 73 -6.83 -17.74 -21.99
N ASP A 74 -6.00 -17.52 -23.00
CA ASP A 74 -5.41 -18.52 -23.90
C ASP A 74 -3.99 -18.96 -23.51
N ASP A 75 -3.42 -18.44 -22.41
CA ASP A 75 -2.01 -18.64 -22.02
C ASP A 75 -1.79 -19.18 -20.60
N ASP A 76 -2.73 -19.98 -20.09
CA ASP A 76 -2.64 -20.55 -18.74
C ASP A 76 -2.42 -19.51 -17.61
N GLY A 77 -2.79 -18.24 -17.85
CA GLY A 77 -2.72 -17.16 -16.87
C GLY A 77 -1.36 -16.46 -16.82
N GLU A 78 -0.51 -16.60 -17.84
CA GLU A 78 0.78 -15.87 -17.93
C GLU A 78 0.57 -14.35 -17.95
N MET A 79 -0.34 -13.85 -18.81
CA MET A 79 -0.65 -12.42 -18.85
C MET A 79 -1.25 -11.91 -17.54
N PHE A 80 -2.12 -12.69 -16.90
CA PHE A 80 -2.63 -12.38 -15.56
C PHE A 80 -1.50 -12.25 -14.54
N SER A 81 -0.56 -13.19 -14.54
CA SER A 81 0.59 -13.18 -13.64
C SER A 81 1.51 -11.97 -13.85
N LEU A 82 1.72 -11.56 -15.10
CA LEU A 82 2.49 -10.37 -15.45
C LEU A 82 1.84 -9.09 -14.90
N ILE A 83 0.53 -8.91 -15.17
CA ILE A 83 -0.25 -7.78 -14.67
C ILE A 83 -0.22 -7.76 -13.13
N LEU A 84 -0.46 -8.91 -12.50
CA LEU A 84 -0.48 -9.07 -11.04
C LEU A 84 0.86 -8.69 -10.40
N SER A 85 1.98 -9.17 -10.95
CA SER A 85 3.34 -8.85 -10.45
C SER A 85 3.58 -7.34 -10.44
N LYS A 86 3.21 -6.66 -11.53
CA LYS A 86 3.40 -5.22 -11.65
C LYS A 86 2.51 -4.44 -10.68
N LEU A 87 1.26 -4.85 -10.51
CA LEU A 87 0.35 -4.20 -9.57
C LEU A 87 0.77 -4.39 -8.11
N ILE A 88 1.31 -5.56 -7.75
CA ILE A 88 1.82 -5.83 -6.39
C ILE A 88 3.08 -5.04 -6.07
N SER A 89 3.93 -4.80 -7.07
CA SER A 89 5.19 -4.06 -6.93
C SER A 89 5.04 -2.55 -7.08
N CYS A 90 3.98 -2.06 -7.72
CA CYS A 90 3.69 -0.63 -7.83
C CYS A 90 3.20 -0.02 -6.49
N CYS A 91 3.53 1.26 -6.26
CA CYS A 91 3.23 2.00 -5.03
C CYS A 91 1.72 2.24 -4.75
N CYS A 92 0.82 1.69 -5.56
CA CYS A 92 -0.61 2.02 -5.49
C CYS A 92 -1.35 1.13 -4.50
N ARG A 93 -1.81 1.71 -3.37
CA ARG A 93 -2.85 1.19 -2.45
C ARG A 93 -2.87 -0.34 -2.34
N LYS A 94 -1.72 -0.96 -2.10
CA LYS A 94 -1.51 -2.43 -2.15
C LYS A 94 -2.60 -3.20 -1.41
N LYS A 95 -2.95 -2.79 -0.19
CA LYS A 95 -4.05 -3.41 0.57
C LYS A 95 -5.42 -3.29 -0.10
N ARG A 96 -5.79 -2.10 -0.65
CA ARG A 96 -7.06 -1.90 -1.35
C ARG A 96 -7.14 -2.74 -2.62
N PHE A 97 -6.04 -2.82 -3.37
CA PHE A 97 -5.95 -3.68 -4.54
C PHE A 97 -6.15 -5.16 -4.16
N LEU A 98 -5.41 -5.65 -3.16
CA LEU A 98 -5.55 -7.03 -2.69
C LEU A 98 -6.98 -7.34 -2.22
N LEU A 99 -7.63 -6.41 -1.52
CA LEU A 99 -9.04 -6.53 -1.14
C LEU A 99 -9.97 -6.66 -2.36
N SER A 100 -9.71 -5.89 -3.42
CA SER A 100 -10.54 -5.90 -4.65
C SER A 100 -10.44 -7.21 -5.44
N ILE A 101 -9.31 -7.92 -5.34
CA ILE A 101 -9.09 -9.19 -6.04
C ILE A 101 -9.42 -10.43 -5.19
N ASN A 102 -10.04 -10.26 -4.01
CA ASN A 102 -10.50 -11.40 -3.20
C ASN A 102 -11.48 -12.32 -3.95
N LYS A 103 -12.23 -11.79 -4.92
CA LYS A 103 -13.08 -12.60 -5.81
C LYS A 103 -12.29 -13.58 -6.68
N LEU A 104 -11.00 -13.31 -6.92
CA LEU A 104 -10.10 -14.12 -7.75
C LEU A 104 -9.27 -15.13 -6.94
N LEU A 105 -9.53 -15.28 -5.63
CA LEU A 105 -8.79 -16.21 -4.76
C LEU A 105 -8.69 -17.64 -5.31
N PRO A 106 -9.77 -18.26 -5.85
CA PRO A 106 -9.66 -19.62 -6.40
C PRO A 106 -8.64 -19.72 -7.55
N ALA A 107 -8.63 -18.74 -8.46
CA ALA A 107 -7.68 -18.70 -9.57
C ALA A 107 -6.25 -18.45 -9.09
N LEU A 108 -6.05 -17.53 -8.14
CA LEU A 108 -4.76 -17.28 -7.51
C LEU A 108 -4.20 -18.52 -6.82
N MET A 109 -5.04 -19.25 -6.09
CA MET A 109 -4.64 -20.50 -5.44
C MET A 109 -4.27 -21.58 -6.45
N LEU A 110 -5.02 -21.71 -7.55
CA LEU A 110 -4.71 -22.69 -8.59
C LEU A 110 -3.38 -22.37 -9.30
N LEU A 111 -3.12 -21.10 -9.62
CA LEU A 111 -1.83 -20.65 -10.16
C LEU A 111 -0.69 -20.83 -9.16
N ALA A 112 -0.94 -20.56 -7.87
CA ALA A 112 0.04 -20.78 -6.82
C ALA A 112 0.44 -22.26 -6.70
N LEU A 113 -0.52 -23.20 -6.82
CA LEU A 113 -0.23 -24.64 -6.87
C LEU A 113 0.60 -25.05 -8.10
N ARG A 114 0.52 -24.29 -9.20
CA ARG A 114 1.40 -24.41 -10.38
C ARG A 114 2.74 -23.67 -10.22
N GLU A 115 3.09 -23.26 -9.00
CA GLU A 115 4.30 -22.49 -8.67
C GLU A 115 4.42 -21.12 -9.36
N ASN A 116 3.29 -20.50 -9.72
CA ASN A 116 3.30 -19.15 -10.26
C ASN A 116 3.76 -18.13 -9.19
N GLN A 117 4.92 -17.53 -9.41
CA GLN A 117 5.57 -16.61 -8.46
C GLN A 117 4.66 -15.43 -8.05
N SER A 118 4.04 -14.74 -9.00
CA SER A 118 3.20 -13.58 -8.74
C SER A 118 1.98 -13.93 -7.88
N SER A 119 1.40 -15.11 -8.11
CA SER A 119 0.27 -15.60 -7.33
C SER A 119 0.69 -15.95 -5.90
N LEU A 120 1.82 -16.64 -5.73
CA LEU A 120 2.38 -16.93 -4.39
C LEU A 120 2.67 -15.65 -3.61
N GLU A 121 3.28 -14.65 -4.25
CA GLU A 121 3.54 -13.34 -3.65
C GLU A 121 2.24 -12.59 -3.30
N ALA A 122 1.21 -12.69 -4.15
CA ALA A 122 -0.11 -12.12 -3.87
C ALA A 122 -0.74 -12.73 -2.63
N LEU A 123 -0.78 -14.07 -2.53
CA LEU A 123 -1.34 -14.78 -1.38
C LEU A 123 -0.57 -14.45 -0.10
N CYS A 124 0.76 -14.41 -0.16
CA CYS A 124 1.58 -13.98 0.98
C CYS A 124 1.29 -12.53 1.38
N ALA A 125 1.17 -11.61 0.42
CA ALA A 125 0.85 -10.21 0.70
C ALA A 125 -0.56 -10.04 1.29
N MET A 126 -1.52 -10.87 0.87
CA MET A 126 -2.87 -10.91 1.43
C MET A 126 -2.87 -11.34 2.90
N LEU A 127 -2.07 -12.33 3.25
CA LEU A 127 -1.92 -12.78 4.65
C LEU A 127 -1.16 -11.75 5.49
N ASP A 128 -0.11 -11.13 4.94
CA ASP A 128 0.71 -10.13 5.66
C ASP A 128 -0.08 -8.86 5.96
N LEU A 129 -0.92 -8.40 5.02
CA LEU A 129 -1.72 -7.18 5.16
C LEU A 129 -3.12 -7.41 5.74
N ASP A 130 -3.44 -8.65 6.15
CA ASP A 130 -4.76 -9.06 6.61
C ASP A 130 -5.87 -8.61 5.65
N ALA A 131 -5.70 -8.93 4.36
CA ALA A 131 -6.60 -8.54 3.27
C ALA A 131 -7.65 -9.61 2.95
N VAL A 132 -7.73 -10.67 3.74
CA VAL A 132 -8.76 -11.72 3.63
C VAL A 132 -9.52 -11.73 4.95
N GLU A 133 -10.85 -11.64 4.93
CA GLU A 133 -11.62 -11.60 6.18
C GLU A 133 -12.04 -13.00 6.64
N ASN A 134 -12.46 -13.86 5.70
CA ASN A 134 -12.94 -15.20 5.98
C ASN A 134 -11.81 -16.13 6.48
N ARG A 135 -12.01 -16.73 7.66
CA ARG A 135 -11.06 -17.64 8.31
C ARG A 135 -10.78 -18.90 7.48
N ASP A 136 -11.79 -19.47 6.83
CA ASP A 136 -11.63 -20.67 6.01
C ASP A 136 -10.78 -20.36 4.77
N ASN A 137 -11.01 -19.21 4.14
CA ASN A 137 -10.17 -18.74 3.03
C ASN A 137 -8.72 -18.53 3.47
N LYS A 138 -8.47 -17.99 4.68
CA LYS A 138 -7.09 -17.88 5.22
C LYS A 138 -6.43 -19.25 5.38
N LEU A 139 -7.15 -20.23 5.95
CA LEU A 139 -6.63 -21.58 6.14
C LEU A 139 -6.32 -22.26 4.80
N GLN A 140 -7.20 -22.09 3.82
CA GLN A 140 -6.97 -22.59 2.47
C GLN A 140 -5.73 -21.96 1.82
N LEU A 141 -5.56 -20.63 1.94
CA LEU A 141 -4.38 -19.91 1.46
C LEU A 141 -3.09 -20.42 2.08
N ILE A 142 -3.09 -20.58 3.41
CA ILE A 142 -1.94 -21.13 4.15
C ILE A 142 -1.64 -22.55 3.65
N SER A 143 -2.66 -23.40 3.50
CA SER A 143 -2.49 -24.76 3.01
C SER A 143 -1.92 -24.79 1.59
N THR A 144 -2.38 -23.92 0.69
CA THR A 144 -1.86 -23.79 -0.68
C THR A 144 -0.42 -23.31 -0.71
N LEU A 145 -0.04 -22.35 0.15
CA LEU A 145 1.33 -21.89 0.25
C LEU A 145 2.25 -22.99 0.78
N GLN A 146 1.82 -23.72 1.81
CA GLN A 146 2.60 -24.79 2.43
C GLN A 146 2.77 -26.03 1.53
N SER A 147 1.87 -26.25 0.56
CA SER A 147 1.97 -27.38 -0.38
C SER A 147 2.98 -27.18 -1.49
N THR A 148 3.60 -25.99 -1.62
CA THR A 148 4.63 -25.72 -2.64
C THR A 148 5.97 -25.34 -2.01
N PRO A 149 7.12 -25.73 -2.58
CA PRO A 149 8.45 -25.38 -2.05
C PRO A 149 8.71 -23.88 -1.98
N ILE A 150 8.28 -23.12 -3.00
CA ILE A 150 8.44 -21.66 -3.04
C ILE A 150 7.47 -20.99 -2.06
N GLY A 151 6.20 -21.41 -2.06
CA GLY A 151 5.18 -20.88 -1.17
C GLY A 151 5.54 -21.08 0.31
N LEU A 152 6.09 -22.24 0.68
CA LEU A 152 6.51 -22.53 2.04
C LEU A 152 7.60 -21.55 2.51
N LYS A 153 8.60 -21.26 1.67
CA LYS A 153 9.67 -20.30 1.96
C LYS A 153 9.14 -18.88 2.10
N LEU A 154 8.21 -18.47 1.23
CA LEU A 154 7.61 -17.14 1.29
C LEU A 154 6.70 -16.98 2.52
N TYR A 155 5.91 -18.00 2.83
CA TYR A 155 5.05 -18.03 4.01
C TYR A 155 5.85 -17.96 5.32
N ALA A 156 6.97 -18.67 5.42
CA ALA A 156 7.87 -18.56 6.57
C ALA A 156 8.33 -17.11 6.80
N LYS A 157 8.71 -16.40 5.72
CA LYS A 157 9.07 -14.97 5.81
C LYS A 157 7.92 -14.07 6.26
N VAL A 158 6.67 -14.43 5.93
CA VAL A 158 5.48 -13.72 6.43
C VAL A 158 5.32 -13.97 7.93
N CYS A 159 5.44 -15.22 8.39
CA CYS A 159 5.40 -15.54 9.80
C CYS A 159 6.49 -14.81 10.61
N ASP A 160 7.73 -14.79 10.12
CA ASP A 160 8.84 -14.09 10.75
C ASP A 160 8.56 -12.59 10.91
N ARG A 161 8.03 -11.96 9.85
CA ARG A 161 7.60 -10.54 9.89
C ARG A 161 6.51 -10.31 10.93
N GLN A 162 5.49 -11.15 10.98
CA GLN A 162 4.40 -11.04 11.94
C GLN A 162 4.88 -11.23 13.38
N ILE A 163 5.80 -12.15 13.63
CA ILE A 163 6.43 -12.35 14.94
C ILE A 163 7.23 -11.10 15.32
N ALA A 164 8.10 -10.62 14.44
CA ALA A 164 8.89 -9.42 14.69
C ALA A 164 8.02 -8.19 14.99
N LEU A 165 6.91 -8.01 14.26
CA LEU A 165 5.94 -6.95 14.53
C LEU A 165 5.27 -7.09 15.90
N ARG A 166 4.88 -8.30 16.30
CA ARG A 166 4.31 -8.56 17.64
C ARG A 166 5.32 -8.30 18.75
N GLU A 167 6.57 -8.73 18.57
CA GLU A 167 7.64 -8.44 19.53
C GLU A 167 7.90 -6.93 19.65
N LEU A 168 7.91 -6.21 18.53
CA LEU A 168 8.06 -4.76 18.52
C LEU A 168 6.91 -4.09 19.28
N GLN A 169 5.66 -4.54 19.04
CA GLN A 169 4.48 -4.03 19.75
C GLN A 169 4.53 -4.34 21.25
N GLN A 170 4.95 -5.54 21.65
CA GLN A 170 5.17 -5.92 23.05
C GLN A 170 6.25 -5.06 23.72
N LYS A 171 7.30 -4.71 22.96
CA LYS A 171 8.36 -3.79 23.39
C LYS A 171 7.97 -2.32 23.23
N GLY A 172 6.68 -1.97 23.18
CA GLY A 172 6.19 -0.59 23.20
C GLY A 172 6.34 0.19 21.88
N GLY A 173 6.65 -0.49 20.78
CA GLY A 173 6.68 0.10 19.45
C GLY A 173 8.06 0.56 18.95
N PRO A 174 8.08 1.27 17.81
CA PRO A 174 9.30 1.81 17.25
C PRO A 174 9.84 2.96 18.10
N LYS A 175 11.18 3.07 18.18
CA LYS A 175 11.84 4.23 18.80
C LYS A 175 11.94 5.45 17.90
N LYS A 176 11.93 5.23 16.58
CA LYS A 176 12.08 6.29 15.58
C LYS A 176 11.01 6.14 14.52
N LEU A 177 10.39 7.24 14.12
CA LEU A 177 9.33 7.27 13.13
C LEU A 177 9.46 8.54 12.28
N THR A 178 9.21 8.41 10.98
CA THR A 178 9.17 9.53 10.04
C THR A 178 7.96 9.37 9.15
N LEU A 179 7.16 10.42 9.02
CA LEU A 179 5.98 10.42 8.16
C LEU A 179 6.33 10.91 6.74
N PRO A 180 5.67 10.39 5.70
CA PRO A 180 5.79 10.91 4.34
C PRO A 180 5.39 12.39 4.23
N SER A 181 6.02 13.15 3.33
CA SER A 181 5.77 14.60 3.16
C SER A 181 4.33 14.99 2.82
N ARG A 182 3.50 14.06 2.34
CA ARG A 182 2.07 14.33 2.07
C ARG A 182 1.16 14.08 3.27
N SER A 183 1.70 13.63 4.39
CA SER A 183 0.92 13.28 5.58
C SER A 183 0.22 14.50 6.20
N THR A 184 -0.98 14.23 6.71
CA THR A 184 -1.87 15.19 7.38
C THR A 184 -2.10 14.78 8.83
N ASP A 185 -2.79 15.63 9.60
CA ASP A 185 -3.18 15.34 10.99
C ASP A 185 -3.97 14.04 11.12
N ASN A 186 -4.84 13.76 10.15
CA ASN A 186 -5.61 12.53 10.08
C ASN A 186 -4.74 11.29 9.84
N ASP A 187 -3.68 11.41 9.04
CA ASP A 187 -2.74 10.30 8.82
C ASP A 187 -1.95 10.01 10.09
N LEU A 188 -1.49 11.04 10.80
CA LEU A 188 -0.82 10.89 12.09
C LEU A 188 -1.77 10.26 13.12
N ALA A 189 -3.00 10.76 13.24
CA ALA A 189 -3.98 10.24 14.18
C ALA A 189 -4.29 8.75 13.91
N LYS A 190 -4.52 8.38 12.65
CA LYS A 190 -4.75 6.99 12.25
C LYS A 190 -3.56 6.10 12.61
N LEU A 191 -2.34 6.55 12.28
CA LEU A 191 -1.13 5.81 12.57
C LEU A 191 -0.98 5.57 14.07
N LEU A 192 -1.06 6.62 14.87
CA LEU A 192 -0.88 6.54 16.33
C LEU A 192 -2.01 5.77 17.03
N SER A 193 -3.25 5.78 16.49
CA SER A 193 -4.36 5.00 17.04
C SER A 193 -4.24 3.49 16.80
N SER A 194 -3.45 3.08 15.80
CA SER A 194 -3.39 1.69 15.32
C SER A 194 -2.30 0.83 15.97
N GLY A 195 -1.47 1.40 16.85
CA GLY A 195 -0.33 0.68 17.40
C GLY A 195 0.15 1.20 18.76
N SER A 196 1.05 0.44 19.37
CA SER A 196 1.77 0.89 20.57
C SER A 196 2.95 1.76 20.14
N PHE A 197 2.94 3.03 20.55
CA PHE A 197 4.04 3.99 20.30
C PHE A 197 4.61 4.56 21.62
N GLY A 198 4.40 3.84 22.73
CA GLY A 198 4.82 4.28 24.06
C GLY A 198 6.33 4.48 24.21
N ASN A 199 7.14 3.82 23.37
CA ASN A 199 8.59 3.94 23.35
C ASN A 199 9.13 4.81 22.21
N LEU A 200 8.28 5.58 21.53
CA LEU A 200 8.71 6.45 20.45
C LEU A 200 9.51 7.63 21.01
N GLU A 201 10.81 7.67 20.70
CA GLU A 201 11.76 8.67 21.19
C GLU A 201 12.03 9.77 20.14
N CYS A 202 11.96 9.44 18.85
CA CYS A 202 12.20 10.38 17.76
C CYS A 202 11.05 10.36 16.74
N LEU A 203 10.39 11.50 16.55
CA LEU A 203 9.36 11.69 15.54
C LEU A 203 9.77 12.82 14.58
N SER A 204 9.83 12.51 13.29
CA SER A 204 10.00 13.52 12.24
C SER A 204 8.71 13.67 11.44
N LEU A 205 8.15 14.87 11.48
CA LEU A 205 7.03 15.36 10.69
C LEU A 205 7.50 16.43 9.69
N ALA A 206 8.80 16.52 9.42
CA ALA A 206 9.35 17.51 8.51
C ALA A 206 8.72 17.39 7.11
N PHE A 207 8.45 18.54 6.50
CA PHE A 207 7.83 18.67 5.18
C PHE A 207 6.46 18.00 5.06
N THR A 208 5.73 17.82 6.17
CA THR A 208 4.36 17.29 6.15
C THR A 208 3.32 18.41 6.18
N ASN A 209 2.07 18.07 5.86
CA ASN A 209 0.94 19.00 5.91
C ASN A 209 0.23 18.99 7.27
N VAL A 210 0.95 18.65 8.35
CA VAL A 210 0.38 18.67 9.71
C VAL A 210 0.19 20.10 10.20
N THR A 211 -0.85 20.31 11.01
CA THR A 211 -1.20 21.58 11.65
C THR A 211 -1.11 21.46 13.17
N SER A 212 -1.36 22.56 13.90
CA SER A 212 -1.43 22.52 15.37
C SER A 212 -2.47 21.53 15.93
N ALA A 213 -3.47 21.13 15.14
CA ALA A 213 -4.44 20.11 15.57
C ALA A 213 -3.79 18.75 15.87
N CYS A 214 -2.61 18.46 15.29
CA CYS A 214 -1.89 17.23 15.58
C CYS A 214 -1.31 17.17 17.01
N ALA A 215 -1.22 18.32 17.72
CA ALA A 215 -0.65 18.39 19.06
C ALA A 215 -1.38 17.46 20.06
N GLU A 216 -2.71 17.32 19.95
CA GLU A 216 -3.48 16.38 20.78
C GLU A 216 -3.03 14.91 20.62
N GLN A 217 -2.47 14.55 19.47
CA GLN A 217 -1.91 13.22 19.26
C GLN A 217 -0.46 13.14 19.71
N LEU A 218 0.32 14.21 19.53
CA LEU A 218 1.71 14.28 19.96
C LEU A 218 1.86 14.13 21.47
N ILE A 219 0.98 14.75 22.27
CA ILE A 219 1.02 14.65 23.74
C ILE A 219 0.80 13.23 24.28
N LYS A 220 0.32 12.30 23.43
CA LYS A 220 0.16 10.88 23.76
C LYS A 220 1.45 10.07 23.62
N LEU A 221 2.58 10.73 23.31
CA LEU A 221 3.89 10.11 23.13
C LEU A 221 4.81 10.44 24.32
N PRO A 222 4.65 9.78 25.48
CA PRO A 222 5.30 10.18 26.73
C PRO A 222 6.83 9.94 26.73
N ALA A 223 7.36 9.19 25.77
CA ALA A 223 8.79 8.94 25.63
C ALA A 223 9.49 9.86 24.62
N LEU A 224 8.77 10.81 24.01
CA LEU A 224 9.31 11.61 22.93
C LEU A 224 10.42 12.55 23.42
N ARG A 225 11.58 12.48 22.76
CA ARG A 225 12.78 13.28 23.05
C ARG A 225 13.17 14.20 21.90
N TYR A 226 12.88 13.78 20.67
CA TYR A 226 13.17 14.54 19.46
C TYR A 226 11.90 14.69 18.64
N LEU A 227 11.49 15.93 18.37
CA LEU A 227 10.36 16.27 17.51
C LEU A 227 10.83 17.25 16.44
N ASN A 228 10.72 16.84 15.17
CA ASN A 228 11.03 17.69 14.04
C ASN A 228 9.75 18.09 13.29
N LEU A 229 9.45 19.39 13.33
CA LEU A 229 8.29 20.02 12.69
C LEU A 229 8.71 20.94 11.53
N TRP A 230 9.93 20.80 11.01
CA TRP A 230 10.44 21.66 9.94
C TRP A 230 9.48 21.74 8.75
N SER A 231 9.13 22.95 8.30
CA SER A 231 8.29 23.18 7.13
C SER A 231 6.91 22.53 7.27
N THR A 232 6.25 22.77 8.41
CA THR A 232 4.87 22.35 8.69
C THR A 232 3.98 23.55 8.99
N GLN A 233 2.67 23.35 9.08
CA GLN A 233 1.70 24.39 9.43
C GLN A 233 1.45 24.46 10.94
N PHE A 234 2.42 24.01 11.74
CA PHE A 234 2.37 24.04 13.19
C PHE A 234 2.56 25.48 13.71
N GLY A 235 1.82 25.89 14.74
CA GLY A 235 1.83 27.25 15.28
C GLY A 235 1.65 27.33 16.79
N ASP A 236 1.52 28.55 17.32
CA ASP A 236 1.60 28.86 18.76
C ASP A 236 0.68 28.00 19.64
N ALA A 237 -0.58 27.80 19.24
CA ALA A 237 -1.54 27.00 20.01
C ALA A 237 -1.12 25.52 20.15
N GLY A 238 -0.45 24.97 19.13
CA GLY A 238 0.11 23.63 19.22
C GLY A 238 1.35 23.59 20.12
N LEU A 239 2.15 24.65 20.11
CA LEU A 239 3.37 24.77 20.89
C LEU A 239 3.09 24.85 22.39
N GLU A 240 2.09 25.63 22.78
CA GLU A 240 1.56 25.69 24.15
C GLU A 240 1.17 24.29 24.66
N LEU A 241 0.39 23.55 23.87
CA LEU A 241 -0.07 22.23 24.30
C LEU A 241 1.08 21.22 24.46
N ILE A 242 2.06 21.21 23.55
CA ILE A 242 3.18 20.28 23.65
C ILE A 242 4.17 20.66 24.75
N SER A 243 4.33 21.95 25.08
CA SER A 243 5.23 22.35 26.17
C SER A 243 4.69 21.93 27.54
N GLU A 244 3.37 21.97 27.74
CA GLU A 244 2.72 21.52 28.98
C GLU A 244 2.85 20.00 29.23
N HIS A 245 2.88 19.19 28.16
CA HIS A 245 2.72 17.73 28.27
C HIS A 245 3.99 16.94 27.93
N LEU A 246 4.85 17.43 27.02
CA LEU A 246 6.03 16.70 26.54
C LEU A 246 7.28 17.01 27.37
N ASN A 247 7.20 16.70 28.66
CA ASN A 247 8.24 16.97 29.67
C ASN A 247 9.60 16.28 29.42
N ARG A 248 9.67 15.34 28.47
CA ARG A 248 10.90 14.63 28.09
C ARG A 248 11.52 15.12 26.78
N LEU A 249 10.89 16.11 26.14
CA LEU A 249 11.36 16.64 24.87
C LEU A 249 12.68 17.38 25.08
N GLN A 250 13.70 17.02 24.31
CA GLN A 250 15.06 17.56 24.40
C GLN A 250 15.42 18.38 23.16
N VAL A 251 14.86 18.00 22.00
CA VAL A 251 15.11 18.67 20.73
C VAL A 251 13.78 18.90 20.03
N LEU A 252 13.53 20.17 19.73
CA LEU A 252 12.37 20.62 18.99
C LEU A 252 12.85 21.49 17.81
N ASN A 253 12.58 21.04 16.58
CA ASN A 253 12.89 21.81 15.38
C ASN A 253 11.60 22.49 14.87
N LEU A 254 11.59 23.83 14.90
CA LEU A 254 10.48 24.68 14.48
C LEU A 254 10.79 25.53 13.24
N CYS A 255 11.86 25.22 12.50
CA CYS A 255 12.21 25.96 11.29
C CYS A 255 11.04 25.97 10.29
N GLU A 256 10.78 27.11 9.66
CA GLU A 256 9.73 27.27 8.64
C GLU A 256 8.34 26.80 9.13
N THR A 257 8.03 27.02 10.41
CA THR A 257 6.69 26.83 10.99
C THR A 257 5.95 28.16 11.11
N GLN A 258 4.68 28.12 11.54
CA GLN A 258 3.87 29.30 11.85
C GLN A 258 3.98 29.74 13.32
N VAL A 259 4.96 29.21 14.06
CA VAL A 259 5.25 29.64 15.43
C VAL A 259 5.83 31.06 15.40
N THR A 260 5.31 31.92 16.28
CA THR A 260 5.75 33.31 16.45
C THR A 260 6.49 33.49 17.77
N ASP A 261 7.03 34.69 18.00
CA ASP A 261 7.64 35.06 19.28
C ASP A 261 6.72 34.83 20.49
N LYS A 262 5.39 34.92 20.29
CA LYS A 262 4.41 34.60 21.34
C LYS A 262 4.50 33.13 21.73
N GLY A 263 4.52 32.22 20.76
CA GLY A 263 4.61 30.79 21.03
C GLY A 263 5.92 30.40 21.73
N LEU A 264 7.04 31.07 21.41
CA LEU A 264 8.32 30.79 22.05
C LEU A 264 8.32 31.06 23.56
N THR A 265 7.40 31.90 24.05
CA THR A 265 7.25 32.15 25.51
C THR A 265 6.82 30.91 26.29
N TYR A 266 6.24 29.90 25.62
CA TYR A 266 5.83 28.64 26.25
C TYR A 266 6.98 27.63 26.42
N LEU A 267 8.17 27.91 25.88
CA LEU A 267 9.34 27.00 25.92
C LEU A 267 10.35 27.34 27.03
N SER A 268 10.03 28.31 27.90
CA SER A 268 10.88 28.76 28.99
C SER A 268 10.82 27.88 30.23
#